data_AF-A0A8S3IAH2-F1
#
_entry.id   AF-A0A8S3IAH2-F1
#
_cell.length_a   1.000
_cell.length_b   1.000
_cell.length_c   1.000
_cell.angle_alpha   90.00
_cell.angle_beta   90.00
_cell.angle_gamma   90.00
#
_symmetry.space_group_name_H-M   'P 1'
#
loop_
_entity.id
_entity.type
_entity.pdbx_description
1 polymer ?
#
loop_
_entity_poly.entity_id
_entity_poly.type
_entity_poly.pdbx_seq_one_letter_code
_entity_poly.pdbx_strand_id
1 'polypeptide(L)'
;MNTTNVQVFLANNTFDCCLSLWFIRFLKTSPQFVPDVSLLTCATPLSFTGKLLIKLNPDDMNCGSDIPSKSWLTIGRIIGIAIRSACLLILSVAMVYIYNRRYPSRSGYIPISEHDDLYSNPNALFSERL
;
A
#
# COMPACT_ATOMS: atom_id res chain seq x y z
N MET A 1 27.76 -0.46 34.61
CA MET A 1 27.15 -1.21 33.50
C MET A 1 28.28 -1.88 32.72
N ASN A 2 28.40 -3.20 32.81
CA ASN A 2 29.47 -3.96 32.18
C ASN A 2 29.00 -4.37 30.78
N THR A 3 29.16 -3.49 29.79
CA THR A 3 28.96 -3.84 28.38
C THR A 3 30.05 -4.83 28.01
N THR A 4 29.70 -6.11 27.91
CA THR A 4 30.57 -7.18 27.45
C THR A 4 31.26 -6.75 26.16
N ASN A 5 32.59 -6.81 26.15
CA ASN A 5 33.44 -6.48 25.03
C ASN A 5 33.30 -7.58 23.96
N VAL A 6 32.18 -7.57 23.24
CA VAL A 6 31.85 -8.59 22.24
C VAL A 6 32.65 -8.31 20.98
N GLN A 7 33.59 -9.19 20.68
CA GLN A 7 34.34 -9.23 19.43
C GLN A 7 33.81 -10.36 18.56
N VAL A 8 33.62 -10.09 17.27
CA VAL A 8 33.08 -11.05 16.31
C VAL A 8 34.16 -11.37 15.28
N PHE A 9 34.46 -12.65 15.12
CA PHE A 9 35.42 -13.14 14.14
C PHE A 9 34.68 -13.65 12.91
N LEU A 10 35.02 -13.12 11.74
CA LEU A 10 34.32 -13.40 10.48
C LEU A 10 35.27 -13.85 9.36
N ALA A 11 36.54 -14.10 9.67
CA ALA A 11 37.50 -14.65 8.71
C ALA A 11 36.96 -15.93 8.06
N ASN A 12 37.37 -16.16 6.80
CA ASN A 12 36.96 -17.32 5.99
C ASN A 12 35.45 -17.39 5.67
N ASN A 13 34.72 -16.27 5.76
CA ASN A 13 33.37 -16.18 5.22
C ASN A 13 33.37 -15.63 3.79
N THR A 14 32.39 -16.06 3.00
CA THR A 14 32.16 -15.55 1.65
C THR A 14 31.30 -14.29 1.71
N PHE A 15 31.85 -13.15 1.33
CA PHE A 15 31.11 -11.88 1.29
C PHE A 15 30.69 -11.51 -0.12
N ASP A 16 29.40 -11.17 -0.28
CA ASP A 16 28.96 -10.38 -1.43
C ASP A 16 29.15 -8.91 -1.10
N CYS A 17 30.16 -8.30 -1.72
CA CYS A 17 30.57 -6.94 -1.40
C CYS A 17 29.61 -5.86 -1.91
N CYS A 18 28.68 -6.20 -2.80
CA CYS A 18 27.64 -5.27 -3.22
C CYS A 18 26.41 -5.35 -2.33
N LEU A 19 25.98 -6.54 -1.92
CA LEU A 19 24.91 -6.70 -0.93
C LEU A 19 25.36 -6.28 0.48
N SER A 20 26.66 -6.37 0.76
CA SER A 20 27.26 -6.03 2.06
C SER A 20 27.83 -4.61 2.12
N LEU A 21 27.39 -3.70 1.25
CA LEU A 21 27.84 -2.29 1.24
C LEU A 21 27.67 -1.61 2.61
N TRP A 22 26.56 -1.88 3.29
CA TRP A 22 26.31 -1.36 4.65
C TRP A 22 27.35 -1.88 5.65
N PHE A 23 27.77 -3.13 5.51
CA PHE A 23 28.73 -3.77 6.39
C PHE A 23 30.14 -3.25 6.13
N ILE A 24 30.50 -3.02 4.86
CA ILE A 24 31.75 -2.34 4.49
C ILE A 24 31.81 -0.94 5.13
N ARG A 25 30.70 -0.17 5.11
CA ARG A 25 30.60 1.12 5.80
C ARG A 25 30.76 0.97 7.32
N PHE A 26 30.09 -0.01 7.92
CA PHE A 26 30.21 -0.31 9.35
C PHE A 26 31.66 -0.62 9.75
N LEU A 27 32.36 -1.46 8.99
CA LEU A 27 33.76 -1.83 9.24
C LEU A 27 34.72 -0.63 9.20
N LYS A 28 34.42 0.38 8.37
CA LYS A 28 35.22 1.63 8.35
C LYS A 28 35.01 2.46 9.62
N THR A 29 33.79 2.54 10.12
CA THR A 29 33.46 3.36 11.30
C THR A 29 33.78 2.66 12.62
N SER A 30 33.62 1.34 12.66
CA SER A 30 33.68 0.55 13.90
C SER A 30 34.50 -0.74 13.76
N PRO A 31 35.77 -0.68 13.33
CA PRO A 31 36.60 -1.87 13.11
C PRO A 31 36.87 -2.66 14.40
N GLN A 32 36.78 -2.04 15.58
CA GLN A 32 37.07 -2.66 16.87
C GLN A 32 36.17 -3.86 17.22
N PHE A 33 34.99 -3.97 16.61
CA PHE A 33 34.09 -5.10 16.84
C PHE A 33 34.46 -6.34 16.01
N VAL A 34 35.33 -6.19 15.01
CA VAL A 34 35.72 -7.26 14.08
C VAL A 34 37.25 -7.29 13.97
N PRO A 35 37.96 -7.89 14.94
CA PRO A 35 39.42 -7.85 15.03
C PRO A 35 40.13 -8.49 13.82
N ASP A 36 39.48 -9.40 13.11
CA ASP A 36 39.99 -10.08 11.91
C ASP A 36 39.55 -9.40 10.60
N VAL A 37 39.13 -8.13 10.65
CA VAL A 37 38.71 -7.35 9.47
C VAL A 37 39.75 -7.33 8.34
N SER A 38 41.04 -7.44 8.68
CA SER A 38 42.17 -7.49 7.74
C SER A 38 42.22 -8.77 6.90
N LEU A 39 41.45 -9.80 7.25
CA LEU A 39 41.36 -11.08 6.54
C LEU A 39 40.07 -11.20 5.70
N LEU A 40 39.13 -10.27 5.84
CA LEU A 40 37.84 -10.34 5.16
C LEU A 40 37.99 -9.93 3.70
N THR A 41 37.67 -10.84 2.79
CA THR A 41 37.73 -10.62 1.35
C THR A 41 36.37 -10.82 0.68
N CYS A 42 36.17 -10.17 -0.46
CA CYS A 42 34.97 -10.39 -1.27
C CYS A 42 35.05 -11.73 -1.98
N ALA A 43 33.97 -12.49 -1.93
CA ALA A 43 33.75 -13.62 -2.82
C ALA A 43 33.06 -13.17 -4.11
N THR A 44 32.08 -12.25 -4.02
CA THR A 44 31.30 -11.73 -5.15
C THR A 44 31.09 -10.21 -5.04
N PRO A 45 30.73 -9.52 -6.15
CA PRO A 45 30.79 -9.99 -7.54
C PRO A 45 32.23 -10.07 -8.06
N LEU A 46 32.41 -10.68 -9.25
CA LEU A 46 33.72 -10.96 -9.87
C LEU A 46 34.65 -9.71 -9.92
N SER A 47 34.08 -8.52 -10.11
CA SER A 47 34.80 -7.23 -10.15
C SER A 47 35.52 -6.88 -8.84
N PHE A 48 35.08 -7.46 -7.73
CA PHE A 48 35.63 -7.21 -6.40
C PHE A 48 36.20 -8.47 -5.73
N THR A 49 36.04 -9.66 -6.31
CA THR A 49 36.54 -10.93 -5.76
C THR A 49 38.01 -10.84 -5.35
N GLY A 50 38.32 -11.34 -4.14
CA GLY A 50 39.66 -11.32 -3.55
C GLY A 50 40.10 -9.99 -2.96
N LYS A 51 39.35 -8.89 -3.17
CA LYS A 51 39.66 -7.59 -2.55
C LYS A 51 39.25 -7.60 -1.07
N LEU A 52 40.06 -6.95 -0.25
CA LEU A 52 39.78 -6.80 1.19
C LEU A 52 38.63 -5.82 1.43
N LEU A 53 37.68 -6.21 2.28
CA LEU A 53 36.49 -5.39 2.59
C LEU A 53 36.89 -4.00 3.11
N ILE A 54 37.87 -3.92 4.00
CA ILE A 54 38.33 -2.64 4.59
C ILE A 54 39.01 -1.71 3.58
N LYS A 55 39.58 -2.26 2.50
CA LYS A 55 40.26 -1.48 1.45
C LYS A 55 39.29 -0.93 0.41
N LEU A 56 38.07 -1.46 0.35
CA LEU A 56 37.07 -0.98 -0.59
C LEU A 56 36.49 0.35 -0.13
N ASN A 57 36.25 1.25 -1.10
CA ASN A 57 35.51 2.47 -0.84
C ASN A 57 34.05 2.29 -1.27
N PRO A 58 33.09 2.22 -0.34
CA PRO A 58 31.71 1.89 -0.67
C PRO A 58 31.06 2.88 -1.64
N ASP A 59 31.53 4.12 -1.68
CA ASP A 59 30.99 5.16 -2.57
C ASP A 59 31.58 5.10 -3.99
N ASP A 60 32.76 4.48 -4.16
CA ASP A 60 33.39 4.25 -5.47
C ASP A 60 33.01 2.88 -6.06
N MET A 61 32.39 2.02 -5.24
CA MET A 61 31.91 0.73 -5.69
C MET A 61 30.68 0.91 -6.56
N ASN A 62 30.86 0.72 -7.87
CA ASN A 62 29.74 0.63 -8.80
C ASN A 62 29.04 -0.74 -8.67
N CYS A 63 28.45 -0.95 -7.50
CA CYS A 63 27.50 -2.02 -7.26
C CYS A 63 26.22 -1.63 -7.95
N GLY A 64 26.23 -1.87 -9.26
CA GLY A 64 25.21 -1.47 -10.21
C GLY A 64 23.83 -1.62 -9.58
N SER A 65 23.07 -0.53 -9.65
CA SER A 65 21.65 -0.54 -9.37
C SER A 65 20.95 -1.31 -10.51
N ASP A 66 21.15 -2.63 -10.56
CA ASP A 66 20.16 -3.56 -11.11
C ASP A 66 19.10 -3.86 -10.04
N ILE A 67 18.86 -2.93 -9.11
CA ILE A 67 17.49 -2.64 -8.77
C ILE A 67 16.97 -1.97 -10.04
N PRO A 68 16.16 -2.63 -10.90
CA PRO A 68 15.50 -1.92 -11.97
C PRO A 68 14.79 -0.77 -11.27
N SER A 69 15.28 0.46 -11.50
CA SER A 69 14.67 1.63 -10.92
C SER A 69 13.23 1.56 -11.39
N LYS A 70 12.32 1.24 -10.46
CA LYS A 70 10.89 1.15 -10.68
C LYS A 70 10.34 2.57 -10.91
N SER A 71 11.01 3.38 -11.72
CA SER A 71 10.55 4.71 -12.09
C SER A 71 9.58 4.60 -13.26
N TRP A 72 9.87 3.77 -14.26
CA TRP A 72 9.00 3.62 -15.44
C TRP A 72 7.73 2.79 -15.18
N LEU A 73 7.86 1.64 -14.49
CA LEU A 73 6.72 0.74 -14.19
C LEU A 73 5.71 1.35 -13.20
N THR A 74 6.13 2.32 -12.38
CA THR A 74 5.27 2.95 -11.37
C THR A 74 4.41 4.05 -12.00
N ILE A 75 4.96 4.82 -12.95
CA ILE A 75 4.21 5.81 -13.71
C ILE A 75 3.10 5.13 -14.54
N GLY A 76 3.43 4.04 -15.23
CA GLY A 76 2.44 3.28 -16.02
C GLY A 76 1.30 2.71 -15.17
N ARG A 77 1.58 2.27 -13.94
CA ARG A 77 0.57 1.77 -13.00
C ARG A 77 -0.36 2.86 -12.48
N ILE A 78 0.17 4.04 -12.16
CA ILE A 78 -0.62 5.16 -11.68
C ILE A 78 -1.58 5.64 -12.78
N ILE A 79 -1.08 5.82 -14.00
CA ILE A 79 -1.90 6.22 -15.15
C ILE A 79 -2.96 5.15 -15.46
N GLY A 80 -2.59 3.87 -15.42
CA GLY A 80 -3.52 2.77 -15.66
C GLY A 80 -4.67 2.71 -14.66
N ILE A 81 -4.41 2.95 -13.37
CA ILE A 81 -5.45 2.97 -12.33
C ILE A 81 -6.36 4.20 -12.50
N ALA A 82 -5.79 5.37 -12.79
CA ALA A 82 -6.55 6.60 -12.98
C ALA A 82 -7.52 6.50 -14.18
N ILE A 83 -7.09 5.90 -15.29
CA ILE A 83 -7.96 5.71 -16.47
C ILE A 83 -9.07 4.70 -16.16
N ARG A 84 -8.76 3.58 -15.51
CA ARG A 84 -9.76 2.56 -15.16
C ARG A 84 -10.83 3.10 -14.21
N SER A 85 -10.43 3.86 -13.18
CA SER A 85 -11.39 4.46 -12.24
C SER A 85 -12.27 5.50 -12.92
N ALA A 86 -11.71 6.35 -13.79
CA ALA A 86 -12.47 7.33 -14.55
C ALA A 86 -13.51 6.66 -15.49
N CYS A 87 -13.13 5.61 -16.21
CA CYS A 87 -14.06 4.88 -17.08
C CYS A 87 -15.21 4.23 -16.29
N LEU A 88 -14.93 3.62 -15.14
CA LEU A 88 -15.96 3.01 -14.30
C LEU A 88 -16.95 4.04 -13.75
N LEU A 89 -16.47 5.23 -13.35
CA LEU A 89 -17.33 6.32 -12.90
C LEU A 89 -18.25 6.79 -14.03
N ILE A 90 -17.71 7.04 -15.23
CA ILE A 90 -18.52 7.47 -16.38
C ILE A 90 -19.58 6.43 -16.74
N LEU A 91 -19.22 5.14 -16.79
CA LEU A 91 -20.17 4.06 -17.08
C LEU A 91 -21.26 3.95 -16.02
N SER A 92 -20.92 4.11 -14.73
CA SER A 92 -21.91 4.06 -13.65
C SER A 92 -22.94 5.19 -13.76
N VAL A 93 -22.48 6.42 -14.04
CA VAL A 93 -23.37 7.58 -14.22
C VAL A 93 -24.23 7.42 -15.47
N ALA A 94 -23.66 6.95 -16.57
CA ALA A 94 -24.41 6.68 -17.80
C ALA A 94 -25.49 5.61 -17.59
N MET A 95 -25.19 4.54 -16.86
CA MET A 95 -26.15 3.49 -16.54
C MET A 95 -27.29 4.00 -15.64
N VAL A 96 -26.99 4.78 -14.60
CA VAL A 96 -28.02 5.41 -13.76
C VAL A 96 -28.90 6.36 -14.57
N TYR A 97 -28.29 7.17 -15.44
CA TYR A 97 -29.02 8.09 -16.31
C TYR A 97 -29.96 7.34 -17.27
N ILE A 98 -29.48 6.29 -17.93
CA ILE A 98 -30.30 5.45 -18.82
C ILE A 98 -31.40 4.74 -18.03
N TYR A 99 -31.09 4.22 -16.83
CA TYR A 99 -32.05 3.54 -15.98
C TYR A 99 -33.18 4.48 -15.56
N ASN A 100 -32.87 5.67 -15.04
CA ASN A 100 -33.88 6.67 -14.67
C ASN A 100 -34.72 7.14 -15.87
N ARG A 101 -34.13 7.18 -17.07
CA ARG A 101 -34.87 7.52 -18.30
C ARG A 101 -35.79 6.39 -18.76
N ARG A 102 -35.38 5.13 -18.61
CA ARG A 102 -36.19 3.95 -18.98
C ARG A 102 -37.27 3.62 -17.96
N TYR A 103 -36.98 3.84 -16.69
CA TYR A 103 -37.90 3.67 -15.57
C TYR A 103 -38.05 5.02 -14.90
N PRO A 104 -38.81 5.97 -15.49
CA PRO A 104 -39.23 7.14 -14.73
C PRO A 104 -39.92 6.58 -13.50
N SER A 105 -39.39 6.90 -12.31
CA SER A 105 -39.96 6.48 -11.04
C SER A 105 -41.45 6.78 -11.12
N ARG A 106 -42.29 5.74 -11.20
CA ARG A 106 -43.70 5.85 -10.85
C ARG A 106 -43.67 6.17 -9.36
N SER A 107 -43.59 7.46 -9.05
CA SER A 107 -43.89 8.01 -7.74
C SER A 107 -45.34 7.64 -7.49
N GLY A 108 -45.53 6.47 -6.88
CA GLY A 108 -46.83 5.94 -6.51
C GLY A 108 -47.38 6.81 -5.41
N TYR A 109 -48.25 7.76 -5.78
CA TYR A 109 -49.27 8.21 -4.85
C TYR A 109 -50.12 6.98 -4.53
N ILE A 110 -49.99 6.47 -3.31
CA ILE A 110 -50.94 5.51 -2.74
C ILE A 110 -52.13 6.36 -2.29
N PRO A 111 -53.33 6.28 -2.91
CA PRO A 111 -54.50 6.86 -2.29
C PRO A 111 -54.79 6.07 -1.01
N ILE A 112 -54.75 6.76 0.14
CA ILE A 112 -55.24 6.21 1.40
C ILE A 112 -56.76 6.09 1.23
N SER A 113 -57.21 4.93 0.80
CA SER A 113 -58.59 4.48 1.00
C SER A 113 -58.56 3.66 2.27
N GLU A 114 -58.93 4.27 3.38
CA GLU A 114 -59.26 3.54 4.59
C GLU A 114 -60.51 4.18 5.19
N HIS A 115 -61.63 3.50 4.94
CA HIS A 115 -62.77 3.48 5.82
C HIS A 115 -62.28 3.13 7.23
N ASP A 116 -62.49 4.04 8.18
CA ASP A 116 -62.83 3.64 9.53
C ASP A 116 -63.92 4.59 10.05
N ASP A 117 -65.03 3.95 10.40
CA ASP A 117 -66.19 4.51 11.08
C ASP A 117 -65.83 5.00 12.49
N LEU A 118 -66.82 5.65 13.12
CA LEU A 118 -67.02 5.71 14.58
C LEU A 118 -66.38 6.91 15.33
N TYR A 119 -67.07 8.07 15.36
CA TYR A 119 -67.79 8.57 16.56
C TYR A 119 -68.31 10.01 16.39
N SER A 120 -69.52 10.23 16.92
CA SER A 120 -70.06 11.49 17.46
C SER A 120 -70.59 12.59 16.51
N ASN A 121 -71.88 12.51 16.19
CA ASN A 121 -72.78 13.61 16.58
C ASN A 121 -74.21 13.09 16.94
N PRO A 122 -74.62 13.15 18.22
CA PRO A 122 -75.81 12.51 18.78
C PRO A 122 -77.07 13.39 18.82
N ASN A 123 -77.55 13.88 17.66
CA ASN A 123 -78.77 14.72 17.62
C ASN A 123 -79.91 14.16 16.76
N ALA A 124 -79.87 12.87 16.38
CA ALA A 124 -80.87 12.25 15.52
C ALA A 124 -81.69 11.17 16.25
N LEU A 125 -82.11 11.40 17.50
CA LEU A 125 -83.05 10.48 18.17
C LEU A 125 -83.77 11.14 19.37
N PHE A 126 -84.48 12.24 19.14
CA PHE A 126 -85.52 12.72 20.07
C PHE A 126 -86.54 13.61 19.35
N SER A 127 -87.35 13.03 18.46
CA SER A 127 -88.69 13.56 18.14
C SER A 127 -89.50 12.52 17.37
N GLU A 128 -89.74 11.37 18.00
CA GLU A 128 -90.94 10.57 17.74
C GLU A 128 -91.64 10.38 19.09
N ARG A 129 -92.76 11.09 19.28
CA ARG A 129 -93.98 10.74 20.03
C ARG A 129 -94.62 11.97 20.67
N LEU A 130 -95.88 12.19 20.25
CA LEU A 130 -96.93 13.10 20.73
C LEU A 130 -97.04 14.45 20.02
#